data_AF-A0A6P0NA71-F1
#
_entry.id   AF-A0A6P0NA71-F1
#
_cell.length_a   1.000
_cell.length_b   1.000
_cell.length_c   1.000
_cell.angle_alpha   90.00
_cell.angle_beta   90.00
_cell.angle_gamma   90.00
#
_symmetry.space_group_name_H-M   'P 1'
#
loop_
_entity.id
_entity.type
_entity.pdbx_description
1 polymer ?
#
loop_
_entity_poly.entity_id
_entity_poly.type
_entity_poly.pdbx_seq_one_letter_code
_entity_poly.pdbx_strand_id
1 'polypeptide(L)'
;TAKLDRARLGTSYLQDQEVRQLLITGEGQDKNWDGLDLRGINVKGANLQDASFIGTDLNRANLENANLSRAKLVQTLLEGADLTRSTLTGAYIEDWGISNTTKLSEIDCDYIFLKLPTQNEPDPKRRPADQERNFEPGEFAKLAQRIPNTVDLVFQDGIDWQTFLKTFQEIRVESETEELPVIQTMENKGDGAFVIRVKVPENFDEAEYEQKFRAEYNEKLEAKDREIKRLYKQTKSDNKQIKAIRKDNTKLIKIVGTMADKETTKYDQRGAKINIGSYVDTAESGSHQQGHANQNIHEAPDKNLTEAAAEIQQLLEQLSQNNPTTTSKENKTVVSEVVEKIENNPTLKYKVINALKAGGVEAFKEALDHPLVNTLMATIEGWKEA
;
A
#
# COMPACT_ATOMS: atom_id res chain seq x y z
N THR A 1 20.07 -34.75 -38.21
CA THR A 1 18.75 -35.34 -38.55
C THR A 1 18.74 -36.19 -39.83
N ALA A 2 19.87 -36.74 -40.31
CA ALA A 2 19.97 -37.26 -41.69
C ALA A 2 19.31 -38.63 -42.02
N LYS A 3 18.42 -39.20 -41.18
CA LYS A 3 17.78 -40.53 -41.44
C LYS A 3 16.35 -40.66 -40.88
N LEU A 4 15.55 -39.60 -40.89
CA LEU A 4 14.15 -39.63 -40.39
C LEU A 4 13.23 -40.48 -41.27
N ASP A 5 13.58 -40.69 -42.54
CA ASP A 5 12.92 -41.60 -43.50
C ASP A 5 12.96 -43.07 -43.07
N ARG A 6 13.87 -43.44 -42.16
CA ARG A 6 14.05 -44.82 -41.66
C ARG A 6 13.60 -44.99 -40.20
N ALA A 7 13.08 -43.95 -39.57
CA ALA A 7 12.62 -44.01 -38.18
C ALA A 7 11.28 -44.78 -38.09
N ARG A 8 11.10 -45.61 -37.05
CA ARG A 8 9.79 -46.15 -36.71
C ARG A 8 8.97 -45.02 -36.08
N LEU A 9 8.09 -44.42 -36.88
CA LEU A 9 7.41 -43.17 -36.54
C LEU A 9 6.31 -43.30 -35.47
N GLY A 10 5.84 -44.54 -35.21
CA GLY A 10 4.57 -44.86 -34.53
C GLY A 10 4.12 -43.87 -33.47
N THR A 11 2.90 -43.33 -33.49
CA THR A 11 2.27 -42.33 -32.59
C THR A 11 3.05 -41.09 -32.16
N SER A 12 4.33 -40.93 -32.50
CA SER A 12 5.08 -39.69 -32.26
C SER A 12 4.73 -38.63 -33.32
N TYR A 13 5.06 -37.37 -33.04
CA TYR A 13 4.95 -36.27 -34.02
C TYR A 13 5.71 -36.54 -35.32
N LEU A 14 6.65 -37.49 -35.34
CA LEU A 14 7.38 -37.86 -36.54
C LEU A 14 6.50 -38.54 -37.59
N GLN A 15 5.26 -38.95 -37.29
CA GLN A 15 4.30 -39.40 -38.32
C GLN A 15 3.90 -38.27 -39.27
N ASP A 16 3.92 -37.03 -38.80
CA ASP A 16 3.63 -35.85 -39.61
C ASP A 16 4.79 -35.56 -40.57
N GLN A 17 4.48 -35.46 -41.86
CA GLN A 17 5.48 -35.21 -42.89
C GLN A 17 6.06 -33.80 -42.82
N GLU A 18 5.23 -32.80 -42.51
CA GLU A 18 5.69 -31.42 -42.38
C GLU A 18 6.60 -31.29 -41.15
N VAL A 19 6.28 -31.95 -40.03
CA VAL A 19 7.18 -31.97 -38.85
C VAL A 19 8.53 -32.61 -39.18
N ARG A 20 8.53 -33.71 -39.96
CA ARG A 20 9.80 -34.29 -40.45
C ARG A 20 10.58 -33.32 -41.33
N GLN A 21 9.91 -32.57 -42.21
CA GLN A 21 10.58 -31.58 -43.05
C GLN A 21 11.17 -30.47 -42.18
N LEU A 22 10.42 -29.92 -41.22
CA LEU A 22 10.90 -28.93 -40.27
C LEU A 22 12.18 -29.39 -39.56
N LEU A 23 12.22 -30.64 -39.09
CA LEU A 23 13.41 -31.21 -38.42
C LEU A 23 14.61 -31.41 -39.35
N ILE A 24 14.40 -31.52 -40.66
CA ILE A 24 15.46 -31.70 -41.65
C ILE A 24 15.99 -30.36 -42.13
N THR A 25 15.10 -29.44 -42.46
CA THR A 25 15.43 -28.18 -43.14
C THR A 25 15.62 -27.03 -42.16
N GLY A 26 14.95 -27.07 -41.00
CA GLY A 26 14.80 -25.91 -40.12
C GLY A 26 13.80 -24.88 -40.66
N GLU A 27 13.12 -25.13 -41.78
CA GLU A 27 12.21 -24.19 -42.43
C GLU A 27 10.76 -24.50 -42.03
N GLY A 28 10.20 -23.66 -41.17
CA GLY A 28 8.80 -23.70 -40.73
C GLY A 28 8.07 -22.37 -40.89
N GLN A 29 8.63 -21.44 -41.67
CA GLN A 29 8.03 -20.13 -41.93
C GLN A 29 6.63 -20.27 -42.56
N ASP A 30 5.69 -19.44 -42.12
CA ASP A 30 4.29 -19.41 -42.59
C ASP A 30 3.51 -20.74 -42.42
N LYS A 31 4.05 -21.70 -41.66
CA LYS A 31 3.41 -23.01 -41.44
C LYS A 31 2.45 -22.99 -40.27
N ASN A 32 1.48 -23.91 -40.31
CA ASN A 32 0.53 -24.14 -39.22
C ASN A 32 0.91 -25.42 -38.47
N TRP A 33 1.15 -25.28 -37.17
CA TRP A 33 1.46 -26.36 -36.23
C TRP A 33 0.45 -26.43 -35.08
N ASP A 34 -0.71 -25.80 -35.24
CA ASP A 34 -1.73 -25.62 -34.21
C ASP A 34 -2.20 -26.97 -33.66
N GLY A 35 -2.35 -27.06 -32.34
CA GLY A 35 -2.87 -28.24 -31.65
C GLY A 35 -2.01 -29.50 -31.70
N LEU A 36 -0.80 -29.44 -32.25
CA LEU A 36 0.12 -30.58 -32.30
C LEU A 36 0.78 -30.84 -30.94
N ASP A 37 1.06 -32.12 -30.64
CA ASP A 37 1.95 -32.53 -29.55
C ASP A 37 3.38 -32.61 -30.07
N LEU A 38 4.16 -31.55 -29.83
CA LEU A 38 5.55 -31.41 -30.26
C LEU A 38 6.50 -31.39 -29.05
N ARG A 39 6.14 -32.07 -27.95
CA ARG A 39 6.94 -32.13 -26.73
C ARG A 39 8.36 -32.61 -27.01
N GLY A 40 9.34 -31.86 -26.50
CA GLY A 40 10.76 -32.19 -26.67
C GLY A 40 11.30 -32.07 -28.09
N ILE A 41 10.55 -31.45 -29.03
CA ILE A 41 11.04 -31.25 -30.40
C ILE A 41 12.32 -30.42 -30.38
N ASN A 42 13.28 -30.77 -31.25
CA ASN A 42 14.51 -30.01 -31.41
C ASN A 42 14.51 -29.28 -32.75
N VAL A 43 14.24 -27.98 -32.68
CA VAL A 43 14.21 -27.04 -33.81
C VAL A 43 15.15 -25.87 -33.54
N LYS A 44 16.31 -26.17 -32.92
CA LYS A 44 17.40 -25.21 -32.70
C LYS A 44 17.79 -24.54 -34.02
N GLY A 45 17.79 -23.22 -34.03
CA GLY A 45 18.13 -22.40 -35.20
C GLY A 45 17.09 -22.40 -36.32
N ALA A 46 15.89 -22.95 -36.10
CA ALA A 46 14.86 -23.00 -37.14
C ALA A 46 14.29 -21.63 -37.46
N ASN A 47 13.95 -21.42 -38.73
CA ASN A 47 13.14 -20.31 -39.21
C ASN A 47 11.66 -20.65 -39.01
N LEU A 48 11.05 -20.07 -37.97
CA LEU A 48 9.64 -20.23 -37.58
C LEU A 48 8.88 -18.89 -37.69
N GLN A 49 9.39 -17.99 -38.53
CA GLN A 49 8.80 -16.68 -38.75
C GLN A 49 7.35 -16.83 -39.25
N ASP A 50 6.43 -16.01 -38.75
CA ASP A 50 5.00 -16.03 -39.12
C ASP A 50 4.29 -17.39 -38.90
N ALA A 51 4.93 -18.37 -38.26
CA ALA A 51 4.35 -19.69 -38.01
C ALA A 51 3.24 -19.63 -36.93
N SER A 52 2.29 -20.56 -37.01
CA SER A 52 1.21 -20.70 -36.03
C SER A 52 1.44 -21.90 -35.14
N PHE A 53 1.38 -21.70 -33.82
CA PHE A 53 1.51 -22.74 -32.78
C PHE A 53 0.34 -22.68 -31.79
N ILE A 54 -0.84 -22.28 -32.25
CA ILE A 54 -2.00 -22.06 -31.39
C ILE A 54 -2.39 -23.38 -30.71
N GLY A 55 -2.36 -23.41 -29.38
CA GLY A 55 -2.67 -24.61 -28.60
C GLY A 55 -1.68 -25.77 -28.77
N THR A 56 -0.50 -25.54 -29.35
CA THR A 56 0.54 -26.57 -29.52
C THR A 56 1.23 -26.86 -28.18
N ASP A 57 1.55 -28.12 -27.91
CA ASP A 57 2.42 -28.50 -26.80
C ASP A 57 3.88 -28.52 -27.24
N LEU A 58 4.65 -27.51 -26.85
CA LEU A 58 6.10 -27.36 -27.03
C LEU A 58 6.86 -27.54 -25.71
N ASN A 59 6.27 -28.20 -24.70
CA ASN A 59 6.95 -28.44 -23.44
C ASN A 59 8.28 -29.16 -23.68
N ARG A 60 9.35 -28.68 -23.05
CA ARG A 60 10.73 -29.19 -23.16
C ARG A 60 11.33 -29.11 -24.56
N ALA A 61 10.75 -28.34 -25.49
CA ALA A 61 11.31 -28.12 -26.82
C ALA A 61 12.65 -27.38 -26.76
N ASN A 62 13.54 -27.65 -27.72
CA ASN A 62 14.73 -26.86 -27.97
C ASN A 62 14.47 -25.90 -29.13
N LEU A 63 14.30 -24.62 -28.81
CA LEU A 63 14.06 -23.48 -29.70
C LEU A 63 15.26 -22.51 -29.67
N GLU A 64 16.43 -22.96 -29.21
CA GLU A 64 17.62 -22.12 -29.07
C GLU A 64 17.97 -21.49 -30.44
N ASN A 65 18.18 -20.18 -30.49
CA ASN A 65 18.42 -19.42 -31.74
C ASN A 65 17.33 -19.52 -32.83
N ALA A 66 16.12 -20.01 -32.51
CA ALA A 66 15.03 -20.04 -33.49
C ALA A 66 14.49 -18.64 -33.78
N ASN A 67 14.10 -18.38 -35.03
CA ASN A 67 13.41 -17.14 -35.41
C ASN A 67 11.89 -17.35 -35.27
N LEU A 68 11.29 -16.84 -34.20
CA LEU A 68 9.84 -16.86 -33.92
C LEU A 68 9.20 -15.49 -34.19
N SER A 69 9.82 -14.65 -35.03
CA SER A 69 9.28 -13.32 -35.36
C SER A 69 7.86 -13.44 -35.90
N ARG A 70 6.93 -12.70 -35.30
CA ARG A 70 5.49 -12.70 -35.66
C ARG A 70 4.79 -14.06 -35.55
N ALA A 71 5.38 -15.03 -34.88
CA ALA A 71 4.74 -16.32 -34.62
C ALA A 71 3.51 -16.15 -33.71
N LYS A 72 2.50 -17.01 -33.89
CA LYS A 72 1.33 -17.09 -33.01
C LYS A 72 1.55 -18.15 -31.95
N LEU A 73 1.93 -17.74 -30.75
CA LEU A 73 2.17 -18.59 -29.58
C LEU A 73 0.96 -18.58 -28.61
N VAL A 74 -0.25 -18.49 -29.18
CA VAL A 74 -1.49 -18.38 -28.39
C VAL A 74 -1.81 -19.71 -27.74
N GLN A 75 -1.97 -19.75 -26.41
CA GLN A 75 -2.24 -20.97 -25.66
C GLN A 75 -1.19 -22.08 -25.88
N THR A 76 0.01 -21.72 -26.32
CA THR A 76 1.11 -22.65 -26.56
C THR A 76 1.78 -23.02 -25.25
N LEU A 77 2.01 -24.32 -24.99
CA LEU A 77 2.69 -24.77 -23.77
C LEU A 77 4.20 -24.84 -24.01
N LEU A 78 4.99 -24.22 -23.13
CA LEU A 78 6.45 -24.02 -23.25
C LEU A 78 7.18 -24.38 -21.93
N GLU A 79 6.56 -25.15 -21.04
CA GLU A 79 7.15 -25.58 -19.78
C GLU A 79 8.46 -26.34 -20.03
N GLY A 80 9.56 -25.85 -19.45
CA GLY A 80 10.90 -26.42 -19.63
C GLY A 80 11.51 -26.21 -21.03
N ALA A 81 10.89 -25.45 -21.92
CA ALA A 81 11.44 -25.16 -23.24
C ALA A 81 12.66 -24.24 -23.16
N ASP A 82 13.59 -24.41 -24.10
CA ASP A 82 14.79 -23.58 -24.23
C ASP A 82 14.63 -22.60 -25.40
N LEU A 83 14.33 -21.33 -25.11
CA LEU A 83 14.23 -20.25 -26.10
C LEU A 83 15.48 -19.37 -26.11
N THR A 84 16.60 -19.81 -25.52
CA THR A 84 17.81 -19.00 -25.41
C THR A 84 18.23 -18.46 -26.78
N ARG A 85 18.45 -17.13 -26.88
CA ARG A 85 18.82 -16.42 -28.13
C ARG A 85 17.80 -16.51 -29.28
N SER A 86 16.56 -16.93 -29.01
CA SER A 86 15.50 -16.88 -30.01
C SER A 86 15.05 -15.43 -30.29
N THR A 87 14.51 -15.20 -31.48
CA THR A 87 13.90 -13.90 -31.85
C THR A 87 12.38 -13.97 -31.69
N LEU A 88 11.78 -13.08 -30.90
CA LEU A 88 10.34 -13.04 -30.61
C LEU A 88 9.65 -11.76 -31.09
N THR A 89 10.34 -10.91 -31.86
CA THR A 89 9.81 -9.63 -32.34
C THR A 89 8.47 -9.79 -33.07
N GLY A 90 7.44 -9.15 -32.53
CA GLY A 90 6.08 -9.15 -33.04
C GLY A 90 5.28 -10.43 -32.79
N ALA A 91 5.77 -11.37 -31.97
CA ALA A 91 5.03 -12.58 -31.63
C ALA A 91 3.78 -12.28 -30.79
N TYR A 92 2.77 -13.14 -30.94
CA TYR A 92 1.54 -13.12 -30.14
C TYR A 92 1.65 -14.14 -29.02
N ILE A 93 1.61 -13.70 -27.76
CA ILE A 93 1.87 -14.54 -26.57
C ILE A 93 0.65 -14.67 -25.65
N GLU A 94 -0.55 -14.56 -26.22
CA GLU A 94 -1.81 -14.67 -25.49
C GLU A 94 -1.93 -16.04 -24.79
N ASP A 95 -2.02 -16.03 -23.46
CA ASP A 95 -2.11 -17.23 -22.62
C ASP A 95 -1.03 -18.29 -22.92
N TRP A 96 0.15 -17.88 -23.38
CA TRP A 96 1.26 -18.83 -23.54
C TRP A 96 1.69 -19.40 -22.17
N GLY A 97 1.90 -20.71 -22.13
CA GLY A 97 2.22 -21.45 -20.91
C GLY A 97 3.71 -21.51 -20.67
N ILE A 98 4.27 -20.55 -19.93
CA ILE A 98 5.67 -20.59 -19.47
C ILE A 98 5.77 -20.82 -17.96
N SER A 99 6.92 -21.32 -17.51
CA SER A 99 7.23 -21.53 -16.10
C SER A 99 8.66 -21.08 -15.78
N ASN A 100 9.06 -21.19 -14.51
CA ASN A 100 10.44 -20.91 -14.08
C ASN A 100 11.50 -21.81 -14.74
N THR A 101 11.10 -22.92 -15.35
CA THR A 101 11.99 -23.80 -16.11
C THR A 101 12.12 -23.41 -17.58
N THR A 102 11.30 -22.47 -18.08
CA THR A 102 11.41 -21.94 -19.44
C THR A 102 12.61 -21.00 -19.54
N LYS A 103 13.56 -21.28 -20.44
CA LYS A 103 14.76 -20.45 -20.59
C LYS A 103 14.51 -19.31 -21.57
N LEU A 104 14.58 -18.08 -21.06
CA LEU A 104 14.41 -16.84 -21.81
C LEU A 104 15.68 -15.98 -21.80
N SER A 105 16.86 -16.62 -21.74
CA SER A 105 18.15 -15.92 -21.72
C SER A 105 18.46 -15.33 -23.10
N GLU A 106 18.94 -14.08 -23.13
CA GLU A 106 19.42 -13.43 -24.36
C GLU A 106 18.37 -13.38 -25.49
N ILE A 107 17.08 -13.28 -25.15
CA ILE A 107 16.01 -13.13 -26.17
C ILE A 107 16.21 -11.82 -26.94
N ASP A 108 16.15 -11.92 -28.27
CA ASP A 108 16.06 -10.79 -29.18
C ASP A 108 14.58 -10.46 -29.44
N CYS A 109 14.11 -9.33 -28.93
CA CYS A 109 12.70 -8.97 -29.02
C CYS A 109 12.50 -7.47 -28.90
N ASP A 110 12.10 -6.82 -29.98
CA ASP A 110 11.77 -5.38 -29.94
C ASP A 110 10.41 -5.12 -29.31
N TYR A 111 9.42 -5.96 -29.61
CA TYR A 111 8.06 -5.85 -29.10
C TYR A 111 7.30 -7.16 -29.21
N ILE A 112 6.21 -7.30 -28.48
CA ILE A 112 5.25 -8.42 -28.57
C ILE A 112 3.81 -7.91 -28.61
N PHE A 113 2.88 -8.83 -28.83
CA PHE A 113 1.45 -8.63 -28.69
C PHE A 113 0.88 -9.57 -27.63
N LEU A 114 0.11 -9.02 -26.68
CA LEU A 114 -0.50 -9.82 -25.60
C LEU A 114 -1.79 -10.52 -26.04
N LYS A 115 -2.37 -10.14 -27.17
CA LYS A 115 -3.62 -10.71 -27.70
C LYS A 115 -3.55 -10.88 -29.21
N LEU A 116 -4.15 -11.95 -29.71
CA LEU A 116 -4.43 -12.12 -31.14
C LEU A 116 -5.64 -11.25 -31.53
N PRO A 117 -5.53 -10.34 -32.52
CA PRO A 117 -6.64 -9.52 -32.96
C PRO A 117 -7.84 -10.34 -33.43
N THR A 118 -9.02 -9.97 -32.95
CA THR A 118 -10.29 -10.51 -33.43
C THR A 118 -11.18 -9.37 -33.95
N GLN A 119 -12.31 -9.71 -34.59
CA GLN A 119 -13.26 -8.69 -35.03
C GLN A 119 -13.83 -7.86 -33.86
N ASN A 120 -14.01 -8.48 -32.70
CA ASN A 120 -14.56 -7.82 -31.51
C ASN A 120 -13.48 -7.10 -30.69
N GLU A 121 -12.25 -7.61 -30.72
CA GLU A 121 -11.10 -7.05 -30.02
C GLU A 121 -9.94 -6.87 -31.01
N PRO A 122 -9.94 -5.78 -31.81
CA PRO A 122 -8.94 -5.57 -32.86
C PRO A 122 -7.57 -5.12 -32.32
N ASP A 123 -7.49 -4.67 -31.06
CA ASP A 123 -6.26 -4.19 -30.45
C ASP A 123 -5.45 -5.37 -29.85
N PRO A 124 -4.28 -5.71 -30.45
CA PRO A 124 -3.44 -6.82 -29.99
C PRO A 124 -2.67 -6.53 -28.69
N LYS A 125 -2.82 -5.33 -28.10
CA LYS A 125 -2.16 -4.92 -26.86
C LYS A 125 -0.63 -5.07 -26.94
N ARG A 126 0.00 -4.29 -27.84
CA ARG A 126 1.47 -4.24 -28.00
C ARG A 126 2.19 -3.97 -26.66
N ARG A 127 3.34 -4.60 -26.45
CA ARG A 127 4.33 -4.21 -25.44
C ARG A 127 5.72 -4.04 -26.07
N PRO A 128 6.47 -2.97 -25.74
CA PRO A 128 6.05 -1.81 -24.94
C PRO A 128 4.80 -1.12 -25.50
N ALA A 129 3.98 -0.52 -24.62
CA ALA A 129 2.71 0.08 -25.04
C ALA A 129 2.93 1.34 -25.90
N ASP A 130 4.02 2.05 -25.64
CA ASP A 130 4.55 3.10 -26.52
C ASP A 130 5.05 2.47 -27.82
N GLN A 131 4.46 2.88 -28.95
CA GLN A 131 4.75 2.33 -30.27
C GLN A 131 6.11 2.76 -30.82
N GLU A 132 6.68 3.85 -30.30
CA GLU A 132 7.99 4.36 -30.72
C GLU A 132 9.13 3.69 -29.95
N ARG A 133 8.80 2.87 -28.94
CA ARG A 133 9.74 2.21 -28.05
C ARG A 133 9.85 0.70 -28.36
N ASN A 134 11.09 0.23 -28.33
CA ASN A 134 11.43 -1.20 -28.29
C ASN A 134 11.82 -1.61 -26.87
N PHE A 135 11.73 -2.90 -26.56
CA PHE A 135 12.32 -3.44 -25.35
C PHE A 135 13.84 -3.26 -25.37
N GLU A 136 14.40 -2.91 -24.21
CA GLU A 136 15.84 -3.00 -24.00
C GLU A 136 16.27 -4.47 -23.84
N PRO A 137 17.55 -4.80 -24.06
CA PRO A 137 18.07 -6.16 -23.85
C PRO A 137 17.67 -6.74 -22.48
N GLY A 138 16.95 -7.86 -22.50
CA GLY A 138 16.45 -8.56 -21.31
C GLY A 138 15.17 -8.00 -20.67
N GLU A 139 14.63 -6.88 -21.14
CA GLU A 139 13.38 -6.32 -20.62
C GLU A 139 12.19 -7.24 -20.92
N PHE A 140 12.11 -7.80 -22.12
CA PHE A 140 11.10 -8.79 -22.47
C PHE A 140 11.14 -10.00 -21.52
N ALA A 141 12.32 -10.56 -21.26
CA ALA A 141 12.46 -11.71 -20.37
C ALA A 141 11.95 -11.38 -18.96
N LYS A 142 12.24 -10.18 -18.43
CA LYS A 142 11.70 -9.72 -17.15
C LYS A 142 10.19 -9.54 -17.16
N LEU A 143 9.61 -9.07 -18.26
CA LEU A 143 8.16 -8.96 -18.44
C LEU A 143 7.49 -10.33 -18.45
N ALA A 144 8.09 -11.28 -19.18
CA ALA A 144 7.57 -12.63 -19.36
C ALA A 144 7.75 -13.51 -18.11
N GLN A 145 8.84 -13.33 -17.36
CA GLN A 145 9.16 -14.18 -16.22
C GLN A 145 8.04 -14.21 -15.18
N ARG A 146 7.46 -15.40 -15.01
CA ARG A 146 6.67 -15.72 -13.82
C ARG A 146 7.62 -15.79 -12.64
N ILE A 147 7.46 -14.93 -11.64
CA ILE A 147 8.33 -14.94 -10.45
C ILE A 147 8.02 -16.23 -9.66
N PRO A 148 8.96 -17.19 -9.57
CA PRO A 148 8.76 -18.39 -8.76
C PRO A 148 9.07 -18.09 -7.28
N ASN A 149 8.71 -19.03 -6.40
CA ASN A 149 9.01 -18.97 -4.97
C ASN A 149 8.43 -17.71 -4.34
N THR A 150 7.11 -17.54 -4.50
CA THR A 150 6.41 -16.37 -3.99
C THR A 150 5.27 -16.76 -3.09
N VAL A 151 5.18 -16.11 -1.94
CA VAL A 151 4.07 -16.23 -0.99
C VAL A 151 3.12 -15.04 -1.18
N ASP A 152 1.83 -15.33 -1.37
CA ASP A 152 0.79 -14.31 -1.48
C ASP A 152 0.16 -14.02 -0.11
N LEU A 153 0.55 -12.91 0.51
CA LEU A 153 -0.06 -12.44 1.75
C LEU A 153 -1.32 -11.63 1.44
N VAL A 154 -2.48 -12.27 1.59
CA VAL A 154 -3.81 -11.65 1.41
C VAL A 154 -4.28 -10.91 2.67
N PHE A 155 -4.73 -9.67 2.54
CA PHE A 155 -5.35 -8.89 3.60
C PHE A 155 -6.72 -8.46 3.12
N GLN A 156 -7.78 -8.77 3.85
CA GLN A 156 -9.16 -8.50 3.41
C GLN A 156 -9.65 -7.12 3.87
N ASP A 157 -9.28 -6.70 5.08
CA ASP A 157 -9.82 -5.51 5.75
C ASP A 157 -8.78 -4.39 5.90
N GLY A 158 -7.94 -4.20 4.89
CA GLY A 158 -6.81 -3.27 4.93
C GLY A 158 -5.59 -3.80 5.68
N ILE A 159 -4.56 -2.96 5.78
CA ILE A 159 -3.26 -3.32 6.35
C ILE A 159 -2.84 -2.27 7.38
N ASP A 160 -2.48 -2.70 8.59
CA ASP A 160 -1.72 -1.85 9.51
C ASP A 160 -0.26 -1.85 9.03
N TRP A 161 0.09 -0.85 8.23
CA TRP A 161 1.39 -0.78 7.57
C TRP A 161 2.57 -0.76 8.53
N GLN A 162 2.41 -0.15 9.70
CA GLN A 162 3.49 -0.13 10.71
C GLN A 162 3.73 -1.52 11.28
N THR A 163 2.65 -2.24 11.61
CA THR A 163 2.73 -3.63 12.07
C THR A 163 3.29 -4.53 10.99
N PHE A 164 2.81 -4.38 9.75
CA PHE A 164 3.29 -5.14 8.59
C PHE A 164 4.78 -4.95 8.37
N LEU A 165 5.25 -3.69 8.27
CA LEU A 165 6.66 -3.37 8.05
C LEU A 165 7.54 -3.92 9.17
N LYS A 166 7.10 -3.79 10.42
CA LYS A 166 7.81 -4.32 11.58
C LYS A 166 7.92 -5.85 11.53
N THR A 167 6.81 -6.56 11.34
CA THR A 167 6.80 -8.03 11.21
C THR A 167 7.67 -8.49 10.05
N PHE A 168 7.54 -7.85 8.88
CA PHE A 168 8.33 -8.20 7.70
C PHE A 168 9.83 -8.00 7.93
N GLN A 169 10.23 -6.92 8.62
CA GLN A 169 11.63 -6.67 8.97
C GLN A 169 12.18 -7.68 9.97
N GLU A 170 11.43 -8.01 11.02
CA GLU A 170 11.86 -8.98 12.03
C GLU A 170 12.08 -10.37 11.42
N ILE A 171 11.14 -10.86 10.61
CA ILE A 171 11.27 -12.16 9.91
C ILE A 171 12.49 -12.17 8.96
N ARG A 172 12.79 -11.04 8.31
CA ARG A 172 13.99 -10.91 7.47
C ARG A 172 15.28 -10.94 8.28
N VAL A 173 15.32 -10.38 9.48
CA VAL A 173 16.50 -10.38 10.34
C VAL A 173 16.76 -11.75 10.97
N GLU A 174 15.70 -12.51 11.24
CA GLU A 174 15.82 -13.90 11.74
C GLU A 174 16.27 -14.90 10.69
N SER A 175 16.22 -14.53 9.41
CA SER A 175 16.67 -15.38 8.31
C SER A 175 18.20 -15.38 8.28
N GLU A 176 18.84 -16.48 8.66
CA GLU A 176 20.31 -16.67 8.56
C GLU A 176 20.82 -16.82 7.11
N THR A 177 19.95 -16.62 6.12
CA THR A 177 20.24 -16.80 4.70
C THR A 177 20.79 -15.53 4.06
N GLU A 178 21.72 -15.68 3.11
CA GLU A 178 22.22 -14.56 2.30
C GLU A 178 21.13 -13.96 1.40
N GLU A 179 20.19 -14.79 0.92
CA GLU A 179 19.01 -14.33 0.20
C GLU A 179 17.87 -14.07 1.19
N LEU A 180 17.34 -12.85 1.19
CA LEU A 180 16.28 -12.43 2.10
C LEU A 180 14.94 -12.36 1.36
N PRO A 181 13.81 -12.59 2.06
CA PRO A 181 12.49 -12.28 1.51
C PRO A 181 12.40 -10.83 1.01
N VAL A 182 11.80 -10.63 -0.16
CA VAL A 182 11.62 -9.32 -0.79
C VAL A 182 10.17 -9.16 -1.24
N ILE A 183 9.58 -8.00 -0.97
CA ILE A 183 8.26 -7.64 -1.53
C ILE A 183 8.42 -7.45 -3.03
N GLN A 184 7.78 -8.32 -3.80
CA GLN A 184 7.85 -8.34 -5.25
C GLN A 184 6.74 -7.49 -5.86
N THR A 185 5.50 -7.68 -5.42
CA THR A 185 4.35 -6.88 -5.85
C THR A 185 3.42 -6.56 -4.69
N MET A 186 2.69 -5.45 -4.84
CA MET A 186 1.61 -5.08 -3.95
C MET A 186 0.41 -4.70 -4.82
N GLU A 187 -0.68 -5.44 -4.67
CA GLU A 187 -1.87 -5.28 -5.48
C GLU A 187 -3.05 -4.87 -4.60
N ASN A 188 -3.64 -3.72 -4.90
CA ASN A 188 -4.94 -3.35 -4.35
C ASN A 188 -6.02 -4.06 -5.16
N LYS A 189 -6.81 -4.92 -4.51
CA LYS A 189 -7.88 -5.70 -5.14
C LYS A 189 -9.23 -4.97 -5.14
N GLY A 190 -9.31 -3.78 -4.54
CA GLY A 190 -10.57 -3.10 -4.25
C GLY A 190 -11.15 -3.52 -2.89
N ASP A 191 -12.17 -2.80 -2.42
CA ASP A 191 -12.92 -3.10 -1.19
C ASP A 191 -12.10 -3.21 0.11
N GLY A 192 -10.91 -2.59 0.14
CA GLY A 192 -9.98 -2.67 1.26
C GLY A 192 -9.06 -3.91 1.21
N ALA A 193 -9.23 -4.78 0.23
CA ALA A 193 -8.41 -5.98 0.08
C ALA A 193 -7.08 -5.69 -0.63
N PHE A 194 -6.01 -6.27 -0.13
CA PHE A 194 -4.66 -6.19 -0.68
C PHE A 194 -4.05 -7.58 -0.79
N VAL A 195 -3.26 -7.79 -1.84
CA VAL A 195 -2.38 -8.96 -1.98
C VAL A 195 -0.95 -8.47 -2.06
N ILE A 196 -0.11 -8.89 -1.12
CA ILE A 196 1.32 -8.61 -1.15
C ILE A 196 2.02 -9.90 -1.53
N ARG A 197 2.65 -9.91 -2.71
CA ARG A 197 3.46 -11.03 -3.17
C ARG A 197 4.88 -10.85 -2.69
N VAL A 198 5.35 -11.78 -1.87
CA VAL A 198 6.70 -11.80 -1.32
C VAL A 198 7.50 -12.88 -2.04
N LYS A 199 8.58 -12.51 -2.72
CA LYS A 199 9.58 -13.49 -3.16
C LYS A 199 10.33 -13.99 -1.93
N VAL A 200 10.32 -15.29 -1.72
CA VAL A 200 11.05 -15.98 -0.64
C VAL A 200 12.23 -16.77 -1.24
N PRO A 201 13.29 -17.03 -0.45
CA PRO A 201 14.42 -17.86 -0.90
C PRO A 201 13.97 -19.27 -1.33
N GLU A 202 14.67 -19.91 -2.26
CA GLU A 202 14.26 -21.22 -2.81
C GLU A 202 14.17 -22.35 -1.77
N ASN A 203 14.93 -22.23 -0.68
CA ASN A 203 14.95 -23.20 0.42
C ASN A 203 13.84 -22.99 1.46
N PHE A 204 13.01 -21.96 1.32
CA PHE A 204 11.89 -21.71 2.23
C PHE A 204 10.67 -22.55 1.85
N ASP A 205 10.01 -23.09 2.86
CA ASP A 205 8.64 -23.58 2.70
C ASP A 205 7.69 -22.37 2.70
N GLU A 206 6.97 -22.20 1.59
CA GLU A 206 6.05 -21.08 1.37
C GLU A 206 4.93 -21.03 2.42
N ALA A 207 4.40 -22.19 2.83
CA ALA A 207 3.32 -22.28 3.80
C ALA A 207 3.81 -22.02 5.23
N GLU A 208 5.00 -22.52 5.57
CA GLU A 208 5.63 -22.21 6.86
C GLU A 208 5.93 -20.71 6.98
N TYR A 209 6.45 -20.10 5.91
CA TYR A 209 6.69 -18.66 5.87
C TYR A 209 5.39 -17.86 6.05
N GLU A 210 4.33 -18.21 5.31
CA GLU A 210 3.03 -17.56 5.46
C GLU A 210 2.51 -17.70 6.89
N GLN A 211 2.51 -18.91 7.44
CA GLN A 211 2.00 -19.19 8.78
C GLN A 211 2.75 -18.39 9.84
N LYS A 212 4.09 -18.37 9.76
CA LYS A 212 4.94 -17.58 10.66
C LYS A 212 4.62 -16.09 10.57
N PHE A 213 4.58 -15.56 9.35
CA PHE A 213 4.23 -14.16 9.11
C PHE A 213 2.88 -13.79 9.74
N ARG A 214 1.86 -14.63 9.54
CA ARG A 214 0.51 -14.40 10.08
C ARG A 214 0.48 -14.43 11.60
N ALA A 215 1.17 -15.39 12.21
CA ALA A 215 1.22 -15.51 13.65
C ALA A 215 1.80 -14.24 14.30
N GLU A 216 2.97 -13.79 13.83
CA GLU A 216 3.63 -12.60 14.37
C GLU A 216 2.86 -11.30 14.08
N TYR A 217 2.29 -11.18 12.89
CA TYR A 217 1.48 -10.01 12.52
C TYR A 217 0.23 -9.91 13.42
N ASN A 218 -0.50 -11.01 13.60
CA ASN A 218 -1.71 -11.04 14.42
C ASN A 218 -1.40 -10.82 15.90
N GLU A 219 -0.33 -11.41 16.43
CA GLU A 219 0.08 -11.19 17.83
C GLU A 219 0.35 -9.71 18.10
N LYS A 220 1.04 -9.02 17.19
CA LYS A 220 1.32 -7.57 17.31
C LYS A 220 0.06 -6.72 17.19
N LEU A 221 -0.88 -7.09 16.31
CA LEU A 221 -2.19 -6.43 16.24
C LEU A 221 -2.97 -6.58 17.54
N GLU A 222 -3.04 -7.79 18.09
CA GLU A 222 -3.71 -8.02 19.35
C GLU A 222 -3.04 -7.25 20.51
N ALA A 223 -1.71 -7.14 20.50
CA ALA A 223 -0.98 -6.35 21.48
C ALA A 223 -1.35 -4.85 21.40
N LYS A 224 -1.45 -4.30 20.18
CA LYS A 224 -1.96 -2.94 19.94
C LYS A 224 -3.40 -2.79 20.45
N ASP A 225 -4.28 -3.73 20.15
CA ASP A 225 -5.67 -3.71 20.62
C ASP A 225 -5.79 -3.77 22.14
N ARG A 226 -4.95 -4.59 22.79
CA ARG A 226 -4.87 -4.65 24.26
C ARG A 226 -4.43 -3.31 24.83
N GLU A 227 -3.45 -2.66 24.22
CA GLU A 227 -2.96 -1.35 24.66
C GLU A 227 -4.00 -0.25 24.46
N ILE A 228 -4.67 -0.22 23.31
CA ILE A 228 -5.80 0.70 23.05
C ILE A 228 -6.91 0.53 24.10
N LYS A 229 -7.29 -0.72 24.41
CA LYS A 229 -8.27 -1.02 25.46
C LYS A 229 -7.82 -0.55 26.85
N ARG A 230 -6.52 -0.66 27.15
CA ARG A 230 -5.93 -0.21 28.42
C ARG A 230 -5.99 1.32 28.52
N LEU A 231 -5.53 2.03 27.49
CA LEU A 231 -5.55 3.49 27.42
C LEU A 231 -6.98 4.02 27.55
N TYR A 232 -7.94 3.43 26.82
CA TYR A 232 -9.35 3.83 26.90
C TYR A 232 -9.93 3.70 28.32
N LYS A 233 -9.61 2.61 29.04
CA LYS A 233 -10.03 2.42 30.44
C LYS A 233 -9.41 3.47 31.36
N GLN A 234 -8.14 3.80 31.16
CA GLN A 234 -7.45 4.82 31.94
C GLN A 234 -8.07 6.20 31.73
N THR A 235 -8.26 6.63 30.49
CA THR A 235 -8.92 7.92 30.18
C THR A 235 -10.32 8.01 30.77
N LYS A 236 -11.10 6.91 30.76
CA LYS A 236 -12.42 6.87 31.39
C LYS A 236 -12.36 7.05 32.91
N SER A 237 -11.36 6.46 33.57
CA SER A 237 -11.11 6.62 35.00
C SER A 237 -10.72 8.05 35.34
N ASP A 238 -9.77 8.63 34.59
CA ASP A 238 -9.27 9.98 34.81
C ASP A 238 -10.40 11.00 34.65
N ASN A 239 -11.25 10.83 33.64
CA ASN A 239 -12.46 11.65 33.46
C ASN A 239 -13.44 11.57 34.63
N LYS A 240 -13.56 10.41 35.29
CA LYS A 240 -14.40 10.25 36.49
C LYS A 240 -13.80 11.00 37.69
N GLN A 241 -12.48 10.94 37.86
CA GLN A 241 -11.78 11.66 38.92
C GLN A 241 -11.86 13.17 38.73
N ILE A 242 -11.67 13.67 37.50
CA ILE A 242 -11.82 15.10 37.16
C ILE A 242 -13.24 15.58 37.50
N LYS A 243 -14.28 14.81 37.18
CA LYS A 243 -15.67 15.15 37.55
C LYS A 243 -15.87 15.21 39.07
N ALA A 244 -15.24 14.32 39.83
CA ALA A 244 -15.31 14.33 41.29
C ALA A 244 -14.63 15.58 41.88
N ILE A 245 -13.40 15.89 41.44
CA ILE A 245 -12.66 17.10 41.85
C ILE A 245 -13.46 18.36 41.53
N ARG A 246 -14.04 18.46 40.32
CA ARG A 246 -14.89 19.60 39.94
C ARG A 246 -16.09 19.76 40.89
N LYS A 247 -16.76 18.66 41.24
CA LYS A 247 -17.89 18.67 42.18
C LYS A 247 -17.48 19.14 43.57
N ASP A 248 -16.31 18.72 44.06
CA ASP A 248 -15.81 19.14 45.37
C ASP A 248 -15.36 20.61 45.37
N ASN A 249 -14.72 21.07 44.30
CA ASN A 249 -14.41 22.49 44.11
C ASN A 249 -15.68 23.37 44.10
N THR A 250 -16.78 22.91 43.49
CA THR A 250 -18.07 23.63 43.55
C THR A 250 -18.60 23.75 44.99
N LYS A 251 -18.45 22.71 45.82
CA LYS A 251 -18.85 22.77 47.25
C LYS A 251 -17.99 23.76 48.03
N LEU A 252 -16.68 23.76 47.80
CA LEU A 252 -15.76 24.72 48.45
C LEU A 252 -16.11 26.16 48.10
N ILE A 253 -16.42 26.46 46.83
CA ILE A 253 -16.87 27.79 46.40
C ILE A 253 -18.15 28.19 47.13
N LYS A 254 -19.14 27.30 47.27
CA LYS A 254 -20.36 27.57 48.04
C LYS A 254 -20.06 27.88 49.51
N ILE A 255 -19.15 27.14 50.14
CA ILE A 255 -18.74 27.38 51.53
C ILE A 255 -18.09 28.76 51.68
N VAL A 256 -17.15 29.12 50.79
CA VAL A 256 -16.50 30.44 50.79
C VAL A 256 -17.53 31.56 50.63
N GLY A 257 -18.53 31.39 49.75
CA GLY A 257 -19.65 32.34 49.61
C GLY A 257 -20.43 32.51 50.92
N THR A 258 -20.81 31.41 51.59
CA THR A 258 -21.53 31.50 52.88
C THR A 258 -20.70 32.08 54.03
N MET A 259 -19.37 31.95 54.00
CA MET A 259 -18.48 32.57 54.97
C MET A 259 -18.32 34.07 54.70
N ALA A 260 -18.17 34.46 53.44
CA ALA A 260 -18.14 35.86 53.03
C ALA A 260 -19.46 36.59 53.40
N ASP A 261 -20.61 35.93 53.24
CA ASP A 261 -21.91 36.49 53.64
C ASP A 261 -22.05 36.62 55.17
N LYS A 262 -21.46 35.70 55.95
CA LYS A 262 -21.51 35.74 57.42
C LYS A 262 -20.59 36.79 58.04
N GLU A 263 -19.55 37.25 57.36
CA GLU A 263 -18.63 38.29 57.87
C GLU A 263 -19.07 39.73 57.54
N THR A 264 -20.20 39.95 56.85
CA THR A 264 -20.64 41.31 56.46
C THR A 264 -21.40 42.10 57.53
N THR A 265 -21.37 41.68 58.81
CA THR A 265 -21.75 42.60 59.90
C THR A 265 -20.59 43.50 60.32
N LYS A 266 -20.65 44.75 59.83
CA LYS A 266 -19.92 45.96 60.24
C LYS A 266 -18.42 46.01 59.90
N TYR A 267 -18.08 46.45 58.70
CA TYR A 267 -17.10 47.53 58.47
C TYR A 267 -17.27 48.09 57.05
N ASP A 268 -17.42 49.41 56.95
CA ASP A 268 -17.56 50.15 55.69
C ASP A 268 -16.20 50.24 54.99
N GLN A 269 -16.06 49.55 53.84
CA GLN A 269 -14.99 49.82 52.88
C GLN A 269 -15.55 49.74 51.45
N ARG A 270 -15.86 50.92 50.90
CA ARG A 270 -15.98 51.14 49.46
C ARG A 270 -14.63 50.82 48.80
N GLY A 271 -14.56 49.81 47.93
CA GLY A 271 -13.41 49.69 47.03
C GLY A 271 -13.05 48.35 46.39
N ALA A 272 -13.66 47.21 46.73
CA ALA A 272 -13.28 45.93 46.12
C ALA A 272 -14.48 45.19 45.52
N LYS A 273 -14.73 45.38 44.22
CA LYS A 273 -15.55 44.44 43.44
C LYS A 273 -14.69 43.22 43.12
N ILE A 274 -14.71 42.21 43.98
CA ILE A 274 -14.24 40.88 43.63
C ILE A 274 -15.37 40.21 42.83
N ASN A 275 -15.17 40.06 41.52
CA ASN A 275 -16.15 39.43 40.64
C ASN A 275 -16.05 37.90 40.79
N ILE A 276 -16.77 37.33 41.75
CA ILE A 276 -16.93 35.88 41.90
C ILE A 276 -18.09 35.46 41.00
N GLY A 277 -17.76 35.06 39.77
CA GLY A 277 -18.73 34.57 38.79
C GLY A 277 -19.40 33.30 39.30
N SER A 278 -20.66 33.45 39.70
CA SER A 278 -21.59 32.40 40.10
C SER A 278 -21.88 31.44 38.94
N TYR A 279 -21.69 30.14 39.17
CA TYR A 279 -22.41 29.11 38.42
C TYR A 279 -22.91 28.05 39.40
N VAL A 280 -24.17 28.19 39.80
CA VAL A 280 -24.95 27.14 40.46
C VAL A 280 -26.35 27.11 39.86
N ASP A 281 -26.60 25.96 39.22
CA ASP A 281 -27.83 25.20 38.98
C ASP A 281 -29.16 25.90 38.66
N THR A 282 -29.79 25.39 37.60
CA THR A 282 -31.18 24.93 37.74
C THR A 282 -31.28 23.48 37.27
N ALA A 283 -31.68 22.61 38.21
CA ALA A 283 -32.22 21.29 37.95
C ALA A 283 -33.75 21.39 38.10
N GLU A 284 -34.50 20.85 37.15
CA GLU A 284 -35.91 20.54 37.35
C GLU A 284 -36.23 19.14 36.82
N SER A 285 -37.15 18.49 37.52
CA SER A 285 -37.43 17.07 37.54
C SER A 285 -38.65 16.73 36.66
N GLY A 286 -38.64 15.54 36.02
CA GLY A 286 -39.87 14.78 35.77
C GLY A 286 -40.48 14.78 34.35
N SER A 287 -40.23 13.67 33.63
CA SER A 287 -41.09 12.98 32.65
C SER A 287 -41.68 13.72 31.43
N HIS A 288 -41.13 13.46 30.24
CA HIS A 288 -41.76 12.67 29.16
C HIS A 288 -40.82 12.54 27.95
N GLN A 289 -41.08 11.53 27.12
CA GLN A 289 -40.25 11.03 26.02
C GLN A 289 -40.02 12.00 24.85
N GLN A 290 -38.91 11.70 24.14
CA GLN A 290 -38.60 11.97 22.73
C GLN A 290 -38.29 13.41 22.30
N GLY A 291 -37.05 13.60 21.82
CA GLY A 291 -36.65 14.75 21.01
C GLY A 291 -35.15 15.02 21.08
N HIS A 292 -34.46 14.85 19.96
CA HIS A 292 -33.06 15.22 19.76
C HIS A 292 -32.79 16.68 20.14
N ALA A 293 -31.73 16.97 20.90
CA ALA A 293 -31.10 18.29 20.92
C ALA A 293 -29.64 18.25 21.38
N ASN A 294 -28.77 18.59 20.44
CA ASN A 294 -27.34 18.83 20.54
C ASN A 294 -27.06 19.99 21.53
N GLN A 295 -26.23 19.81 22.56
CA GLN A 295 -25.72 20.93 23.35
C GLN A 295 -24.26 21.22 23.00
N ASN A 296 -24.10 22.08 21.99
CA ASN A 296 -22.87 22.79 21.65
C ASN A 296 -22.44 23.67 22.83
N ILE A 297 -21.28 23.39 23.39
CA ILE A 297 -20.53 24.38 24.18
C ILE A 297 -19.88 25.31 23.15
N HIS A 298 -20.49 26.47 22.90
CA HIS A 298 -19.81 27.57 22.23
C HIS A 298 -18.90 28.26 23.25
N GLU A 299 -17.64 27.82 23.34
CA GLU A 299 -16.57 28.70 23.80
C GLU A 299 -16.32 29.76 22.73
N ALA A 300 -16.09 31.01 23.14
CA ALA A 300 -15.95 32.12 22.22
C ALA A 300 -14.82 31.84 21.20
N PRO A 301 -15.09 31.97 19.89
CA PRO A 301 -14.18 31.55 18.83
C PRO A 301 -12.77 32.17 18.91
N ASP A 302 -12.67 33.41 19.40
CA ASP A 302 -11.39 34.12 19.52
C ASP A 302 -10.44 33.50 20.57
N LYS A 303 -10.97 32.89 21.63
CA LYS A 303 -10.15 32.34 22.72
C LYS A 303 -9.45 31.04 22.31
N ASN A 304 -10.14 30.17 21.57
CA ASN A 304 -9.58 28.93 21.06
C ASN A 304 -8.52 29.16 19.97
N LEU A 305 -8.70 30.19 19.14
CA LEU A 305 -7.71 30.60 18.15
C LEU A 305 -6.40 31.05 18.81
N THR A 306 -6.46 31.97 19.77
CA THR A 306 -5.26 32.51 20.43
C THR A 306 -4.52 31.45 21.23
N GLU A 307 -5.25 30.59 21.96
CA GLU A 307 -4.61 29.51 22.73
C GLU A 307 -3.98 28.43 21.83
N ALA A 308 -4.69 28.00 20.78
CA ALA A 308 -4.14 27.03 19.83
C ALA A 308 -2.90 27.58 19.12
N ALA A 309 -2.96 28.82 18.63
CA ALA A 309 -1.83 29.44 17.96
C ALA A 309 -0.62 29.56 18.89
N ALA A 310 -0.80 29.97 20.15
CA ALA A 310 0.30 30.07 21.11
C ALA A 310 0.97 28.71 21.41
N GLU A 311 0.18 27.65 21.58
CA GLU A 311 0.70 26.29 21.82
C GLU A 311 1.42 25.75 20.58
N ILE A 312 0.90 25.99 19.37
CA ILE A 312 1.56 25.58 18.11
C ILE A 312 2.84 26.37 17.84
N GLN A 313 2.85 27.67 18.13
CA GLN A 313 4.04 28.52 18.02
C GLN A 313 5.18 27.97 18.88
N GLN A 314 4.88 27.62 20.14
CA GLN A 314 5.87 27.05 21.05
C GLN A 314 6.42 25.71 20.56
N LEU A 315 5.55 24.84 20.01
CA LEU A 315 5.99 23.56 19.44
C LEU A 315 6.92 23.77 18.23
N LEU A 316 6.56 24.69 17.34
CA LEU A 316 7.35 25.03 16.17
C LEU A 316 8.72 25.59 16.55
N GLU A 317 8.78 26.51 17.51
CA GLU A 317 10.04 27.08 18.02
C GLU A 317 10.90 26.01 18.70
N GLN A 318 10.33 25.21 19.60
CA GLN A 318 11.06 24.17 20.32
C GLN A 318 11.65 23.13 19.36
N LEU A 319 10.89 22.72 18.34
CA LEU A 319 11.34 21.72 17.40
C LEU A 319 12.34 22.26 16.38
N SER A 320 12.19 23.52 15.97
CA SER A 320 13.14 24.19 15.06
C SER A 320 14.45 24.57 15.75
N GLN A 321 14.47 24.70 17.08
CA GLN A 321 15.71 24.86 17.85
C GLN A 321 16.53 23.57 17.94
N ASN A 322 15.85 22.42 17.99
CA ASN A 322 16.49 21.12 18.18
C ASN A 322 16.74 20.36 16.85
N ASN A 323 16.22 20.87 15.73
CA ASN A 323 16.34 20.25 14.43
C ASN A 323 16.74 21.28 13.36
N PRO A 324 17.60 20.92 12.39
CA PRO A 324 17.86 21.79 11.24
C PRO A 324 16.57 22.07 10.46
N THR A 325 16.42 23.29 9.92
CA THR A 325 15.27 23.72 9.09
C THR A 325 15.75 24.41 7.80
N THR A 326 16.86 23.93 7.25
CA THR A 326 17.57 24.59 6.13
C THR A 326 17.17 24.03 4.77
N THR A 327 16.63 22.81 4.73
CA THR A 327 16.17 22.14 3.50
C THR A 327 14.68 21.84 3.53
N SER A 328 14.07 21.63 2.36
CA SER A 328 12.66 21.23 2.27
C SER A 328 12.37 19.91 3.00
N LYS A 329 13.33 18.97 3.01
CA LYS A 329 13.19 17.68 3.70
C LYS A 329 13.16 17.88 5.22
N GLU A 330 14.08 18.67 5.74
CA GLU A 330 14.17 19.04 7.16
C GLU A 330 12.91 19.75 7.65
N ASN A 331 12.40 20.70 6.86
CA ASN A 331 11.15 21.41 7.16
C ASN A 331 9.96 20.46 7.25
N LYS A 332 9.87 19.46 6.37
CA LYS A 332 8.81 18.44 6.42
C LYS A 332 8.93 17.54 7.65
N THR A 333 10.15 17.21 8.08
CA THR A 333 10.38 16.44 9.31
C THR A 333 9.85 17.19 10.53
N VAL A 334 10.23 18.47 10.70
CA VAL A 334 9.76 19.30 11.82
C VAL A 334 8.24 19.46 11.80
N VAL A 335 7.64 19.71 10.63
CA VAL A 335 6.18 19.79 10.50
C VAL A 335 5.50 18.47 10.84
N SER A 336 6.05 17.33 10.42
CA SER A 336 5.49 16.01 10.74
C SER A 336 5.49 15.74 12.24
N GLU A 337 6.57 16.12 12.94
CA GLU A 337 6.65 15.96 14.39
C GLU A 337 5.68 16.91 15.14
N VAL A 338 5.48 18.13 14.66
CA VAL A 338 4.42 19.02 15.18
C VAL A 338 3.05 18.38 15.02
N VAL A 339 2.74 17.86 13.82
CA VAL A 339 1.46 17.20 13.55
C VAL A 339 1.27 15.99 14.47
N GLU A 340 2.28 15.13 14.62
CA GLU A 340 2.24 13.99 15.52
C GLU A 340 1.98 14.41 16.97
N LYS A 341 2.62 15.48 17.45
CA LYS A 341 2.37 16.03 18.80
C LYS A 341 0.95 16.57 18.97
N ILE A 342 0.37 17.16 17.93
CA ILE A 342 -1.05 17.58 17.96
C ILE A 342 -1.95 16.35 18.00
N GLU A 343 -1.70 15.36 17.13
CA GLU A 343 -2.53 14.15 17.05
C GLU A 343 -2.53 13.33 18.34
N ASN A 344 -1.38 13.28 19.01
CA ASN A 344 -1.20 12.61 20.30
C ASN A 344 -1.68 13.44 21.50
N ASN A 345 -2.13 14.69 21.31
CA ASN A 345 -2.71 15.54 22.35
C ASN A 345 -4.16 15.89 21.98
N PRO A 346 -5.17 15.11 22.45
CA PRO A 346 -6.57 15.31 22.10
C PRO A 346 -7.11 16.71 22.43
N THR A 347 -6.61 17.34 23.49
CA THR A 347 -7.01 18.69 23.89
C THR A 347 -6.49 19.71 22.88
N LEU A 348 -5.21 19.64 22.52
CA LEU A 348 -4.62 20.53 21.52
C LEU A 348 -5.23 20.31 20.14
N LYS A 349 -5.44 19.05 19.72
CA LYS A 349 -6.14 18.72 18.47
C LYS A 349 -7.53 19.34 18.41
N TYR A 350 -8.29 19.26 19.50
CA TYR A 350 -9.61 19.86 19.60
C TYR A 350 -9.55 21.40 19.48
N LYS A 351 -8.62 22.06 20.18
CA LYS A 351 -8.41 23.52 20.07
C LYS A 351 -8.05 23.94 18.64
N VAL A 352 -7.15 23.21 18.00
CA VAL A 352 -6.71 23.48 16.61
C VAL A 352 -7.88 23.32 15.63
N ILE A 353 -8.66 22.24 15.72
CA ILE A 353 -9.83 22.02 14.85
C ILE A 353 -10.88 23.12 15.06
N ASN A 354 -11.17 23.49 16.30
CA ASN A 354 -12.12 24.55 16.60
C ASN A 354 -11.64 25.91 16.09
N ALA A 355 -10.36 26.22 16.27
CA ALA A 355 -9.77 27.45 15.77
C ALA A 355 -9.82 27.53 14.23
N LEU A 356 -9.55 26.43 13.54
CA LEU A 356 -9.67 26.34 12.07
C LEU A 356 -11.14 26.47 11.62
N LYS A 357 -12.09 25.86 12.33
CA LYS A 357 -13.53 25.98 12.04
C LYS A 357 -14.07 27.40 12.28
N ALA A 358 -13.54 28.09 13.29
CA ALA A 358 -13.99 29.42 13.69
C ALA A 358 -13.35 30.56 12.88
N GLY A 359 -12.02 30.55 12.75
CA GLY A 359 -11.24 31.63 12.12
C GLY A 359 -10.77 31.32 10.70
N GLY A 360 -10.82 30.06 10.27
CA GLY A 360 -10.26 29.63 9.00
C GLY A 360 -8.73 29.55 9.01
N VAL A 361 -8.19 29.04 7.90
CA VAL A 361 -6.74 28.82 7.75
C VAL A 361 -5.96 30.15 7.80
N GLU A 362 -6.47 31.20 7.18
CA GLU A 362 -5.75 32.48 7.10
C GLU A 362 -5.64 33.18 8.46
N ALA A 363 -6.70 33.19 9.28
CA ALA A 363 -6.61 33.75 10.63
C ALA A 363 -5.66 32.95 11.53
N PHE A 364 -5.57 31.64 11.33
CA PHE A 364 -4.63 30.78 12.05
C PHE A 364 -3.17 31.03 11.61
N LYS A 365 -2.94 31.31 10.32
CA LYS A 365 -1.61 31.74 9.81
C LYS A 365 -1.19 33.08 10.40
N GLU A 366 -2.08 34.06 10.43
CA GLU A 366 -1.79 35.39 10.97
C GLU A 366 -1.45 35.36 12.47
N ALA A 367 -1.98 34.39 13.20
CA ALA A 367 -1.69 34.19 14.61
C ALA A 367 -0.36 33.47 14.89
N LEU A 368 0.36 33.01 13.86
CA LEU A 368 1.58 32.23 13.96
C LEU A 368 2.74 32.90 13.23
N ASP A 369 3.76 33.30 13.98
CA ASP A 369 4.98 33.93 13.45
C ASP A 369 6.09 32.89 13.32
N HIS A 370 5.97 32.00 12.33
CA HIS A 370 6.98 30.95 12.09
C HIS A 370 7.18 30.65 10.59
N PRO A 371 8.43 30.47 10.10
CA PRO A 371 8.70 30.19 8.68
C PRO A 371 8.00 28.94 8.12
N LEU A 372 7.67 27.98 8.99
CA LEU A 372 7.01 26.72 8.62
C LEU A 372 5.48 26.79 8.64
N VAL A 373 4.88 27.93 8.99
CA VAL A 373 3.43 28.05 9.17
C VAL A 373 2.64 27.61 7.93
N ASN A 374 3.08 28.01 6.74
CA ASN A 374 2.41 27.66 5.49
C ASN A 374 2.43 26.15 5.22
N THR A 375 3.56 25.50 5.50
CA THR A 375 3.72 24.06 5.33
C THR A 375 2.88 23.28 6.34
N LEU A 376 2.84 23.75 7.60
CA LEU A 376 2.00 23.16 8.64
C LEU A 376 0.52 23.28 8.28
N MET A 377 0.06 24.48 7.87
CA MET A 377 -1.34 24.70 7.50
C MET A 377 -1.77 23.85 6.32
N ALA A 378 -0.93 23.73 5.29
CA ALA A 378 -1.21 22.84 4.15
C ALA A 378 -1.37 21.37 4.57
N THR A 379 -0.77 20.96 5.70
CA THR A 379 -0.84 19.60 6.22
C THR A 379 -2.11 19.37 7.06
N ILE A 380 -2.57 20.37 7.82
CA ILE A 380 -3.68 20.22 8.78
C ILE A 380 -4.99 20.86 8.32
N GLU A 381 -5.03 21.55 7.17
CA GLU A 381 -6.25 22.20 6.65
C GLU A 381 -7.43 21.22 6.51
N GLY A 382 -7.16 19.97 6.13
CA GLY A 382 -8.18 18.92 6.00
C GLY A 382 -8.88 18.53 7.32
N TRP A 383 -8.32 18.92 8.48
CA TRP A 383 -8.92 18.61 9.79
C TRP A 383 -10.19 19.41 10.09
N LYS A 384 -10.53 20.42 9.28
CA LYS A 384 -11.82 21.11 9.37
C LYS A 384 -13.02 20.21 9.02
N GLU A 385 -12.80 19.16 8.23
CA GLU A 385 -13.86 18.28 7.69
C GLU A 385 -14.01 16.97 8.47
N ALA A 386 -13.11 16.71 9.42
CA ALA A 386 -13.17 15.64 10.41
C ALA A 386 -13.87 16.11 11.71
#